data_AF-W7KJD9-F1
#
_entry.id   AF-W7KJD9-F1
#
_cell.length_a   1.000
_cell.length_b   1.000
_cell.length_c   1.000
_cell.angle_alpha   90.00
_cell.angle_beta   90.00
_cell.angle_gamma   90.00
#
_symmetry.space_group_name_H-M   'P 1'
#
loop_
_entity.id
_entity.type
_entity.pdbx_description
1 polymer ?
#
loop_
_entity_poly.entity_id
_entity_poly.type
_entity_poly.pdbx_seq_one_letter_code
_entity_poly.pdbx_strand_id
1 'polypeptide(L)'
;MEAVSSFLIVIATVVLGLVVFSLFSVYSVAEYSRQVILNEARSYAEGLYYQVGTPAGDEYPVVIKDFNYNGTLYLYFLTFSPSEASSAQYLTPPSGNGNTVIYSVTGQELYQGQLPLIKYEQGTPVLVQNLTVVWVIANVSGGLFRIGEVVVG
;
A
#
# COMPACT_ATOMS: atom_id res chain seq x y z
N MET A 1 34.64 13.95 47.98
CA MET A 1 33.27 13.65 47.48
C MET A 1 33.01 14.28 46.11
N GLU A 2 33.54 15.48 45.80
CA GLU A 2 33.34 16.12 44.49
C GLU A 2 33.83 15.28 43.30
N ALA A 3 35.05 14.74 43.33
CA ALA A 3 35.60 13.97 42.21
C ALA A 3 34.76 12.73 41.81
N VAL A 4 34.14 12.06 42.79
CA VAL A 4 33.27 10.90 42.54
C VAL A 4 31.94 11.33 41.92
N SER A 5 31.37 12.45 42.40
CA SER A 5 30.15 13.03 41.85
C SER A 5 30.36 13.50 40.40
N SER A 6 31.44 14.23 40.13
CA SER A 6 31.79 14.69 38.78
C SER A 6 32.02 13.53 37.81
N PHE A 7 32.68 12.46 38.26
CA PHE A 7 32.90 11.26 37.46
C PHE A 7 31.59 10.54 37.13
N LEU A 8 30.69 10.39 38.10
CA LEU A 8 29.37 9.79 37.89
C LEU A 8 28.51 10.61 36.92
N ILE A 9 28.56 11.94 36.99
CA ILE A 9 27.85 12.83 36.07
C ILE A 9 28.37 12.65 34.64
N VAL A 10 29.69 12.63 34.44
CA VAL A 10 30.29 12.42 33.10
C VAL A 10 29.86 11.09 32.50
N ILE A 11 29.89 10.00 33.28
CA ILE A 11 29.42 8.69 32.81
C ILE A 11 27.94 8.74 32.44
N ALA A 12 27.10 9.35 33.28
CA ALA A 12 25.67 9.46 33.00
C ALA A 12 25.40 10.23 31.70
N THR A 13 26.14 11.31 31.44
CA THR A 13 26.02 12.07 30.19
C THR A 13 26.45 11.25 28.97
N VAL A 14 27.53 10.47 29.07
CA VAL A 14 27.99 9.59 27.98
C VAL A 14 26.95 8.49 27.69
N VAL A 15 26.40 7.85 28.72
CA VAL A 15 25.38 6.82 28.56
C VAL A 15 24.11 7.40 27.93
N LEU A 16 23.64 8.56 28.40
CA LEU A 16 22.50 9.24 27.79
C LEU A 16 22.76 9.63 26.33
N GLY A 17 23.96 10.11 26.01
CA GLY A 17 24.37 10.41 24.64
C GLY A 17 24.32 9.18 23.73
N LEU A 18 24.82 8.03 24.20
CA LEU A 18 24.77 6.77 23.45
C LEU A 18 23.33 6.27 23.24
N VAL A 19 22.47 6.37 24.26
CA VAL A 19 21.06 5.98 24.16
C VAL A 19 20.34 6.84 23.13
N VAL A 20 20.47 8.17 23.23
CA VAL A 20 19.85 9.10 22.28
C VAL A 20 20.36 8.84 20.86
N PHE A 21 21.66 8.70 20.67
CA PHE A 21 22.24 8.44 19.35
C PHE A 21 21.77 7.12 18.75
N SER A 22 21.64 6.07 19.57
CA SER A 22 21.12 4.77 19.14
C SER A 22 19.66 4.86 18.70
N LEU A 23 18.80 5.58 19.44
CA LEU A 23 17.39 5.78 19.10
C LEU A 23 17.24 6.57 17.80
N PHE A 24 18.01 7.64 17.64
CA PHE A 24 18.02 8.41 16.39
C PHE A 24 18.49 7.57 15.20
N SER A 25 19.54 6.78 15.36
CA SER A 25 20.07 5.93 14.28
C SER A 25 19.03 4.92 13.81
N VAL A 26 18.33 4.25 14.74
CA VAL A 26 17.26 3.30 14.41
C VAL A 26 16.10 4.00 13.71
N TYR A 27 15.67 5.17 14.22
CA TYR A 27 14.60 5.94 13.61
C TYR A 27 14.93 6.41 12.19
N SER A 28 16.13 6.94 11.98
CA SER A 28 16.57 7.41 10.66
C SER A 28 16.63 6.28 9.63
N VAL A 29 17.07 5.09 10.02
CA VAL A 29 17.08 3.91 9.14
C VAL A 29 15.65 3.49 8.78
N ALA A 30 14.74 3.46 9.76
CA ALA A 30 13.35 3.11 9.52
C ALA A 30 12.65 4.10 8.57
N GLU A 31 12.85 5.41 8.78
CA GLU A 31 12.25 6.43 7.93
C GLU A 31 12.83 6.40 6.52
N TYR A 32 14.16 6.24 6.38
CA TYR A 32 14.80 6.08 5.07
C TYR A 32 14.25 4.87 4.31
N SER A 33 14.13 3.71 4.97
CA SER A 33 13.54 2.51 4.37
C SER A 33 12.11 2.75 3.90
N ARG A 34 11.30 3.47 4.69
CA ARG A 34 9.93 3.80 4.32
C ARG A 34 9.87 4.69 3.07
N GLN A 35 10.72 5.71 2.98
CA GLN A 35 10.78 6.59 1.82
C GLN A 35 11.22 5.85 0.56
N VAL A 36 12.18 4.93 0.67
CA VAL A 36 12.60 4.07 -0.46
C VAL A 36 11.43 3.23 -0.96
N ILE A 37 10.69 2.55 -0.06
CA ILE A 37 9.52 1.74 -0.42
C ILE A 37 8.44 2.61 -1.09
N LEU A 38 8.16 3.79 -0.57
CA LEU A 38 7.18 4.70 -1.15
C LEU A 38 7.58 5.21 -2.53
N ASN A 39 8.87 5.52 -2.73
CA ASN A 39 9.38 5.93 -4.03
C ASN A 39 9.34 4.80 -5.05
N GLU A 40 9.64 3.57 -4.64
CA GLU A 40 9.53 2.37 -5.47
C GLU A 40 8.06 2.13 -5.87
N ALA A 41 7.13 2.17 -4.90
CA ALA A 41 5.70 2.05 -5.15
C ALA A 41 5.17 3.15 -6.08
N ARG A 42 5.65 4.39 -5.95
CA ARG A 42 5.33 5.51 -6.86
C ARG A 42 5.86 5.26 -8.26
N SER A 43 7.09 4.76 -8.40
CA SER A 43 7.66 4.42 -9.70
C SER A 43 6.83 3.36 -10.43
N TYR A 44 6.30 2.37 -9.71
CA TYR A 44 5.36 1.40 -10.29
C TYR A 44 4.02 2.05 -10.65
N ALA A 45 3.45 2.87 -9.75
CA ALA A 45 2.23 3.62 -10.03
C ALA A 45 2.30 4.48 -11.31
N GLU A 46 3.45 5.11 -11.57
CA GLU A 46 3.70 5.89 -12.79
C GLU A 46 3.79 5.03 -14.06
N GLY A 47 4.20 3.76 -13.92
CA GLY A 47 4.28 2.80 -15.02
C GLY A 47 2.97 2.06 -15.29
N LEU A 48 1.97 2.23 -14.42
CA LEU A 48 0.72 1.50 -14.49
C LEU A 48 -0.17 2.01 -15.63
N TYR A 49 -0.60 1.08 -16.47
CA TYR A 49 -1.50 1.31 -17.59
C TYR A 49 -2.68 0.36 -17.53
N TYR A 50 -3.88 0.89 -17.76
CA TYR A 50 -5.11 0.14 -17.80
C TYR A 50 -5.90 0.45 -19.07
N GLN A 51 -6.49 -0.60 -19.65
CA GLN A 51 -7.37 -0.52 -20.80
C GLN A 51 -8.68 -1.20 -20.45
N VAL A 52 -9.77 -0.43 -20.46
CA VAL A 52 -11.13 -0.93 -20.26
C VAL A 52 -11.75 -1.13 -21.65
N GLY A 53 -12.15 -2.36 -21.97
CA GLY A 53 -12.83 -2.68 -23.21
C GLY A 53 -14.33 -2.43 -23.14
N THR A 54 -15.03 -2.77 -24.24
CA THR A 54 -16.49 -2.64 -24.33
C THR A 54 -17.18 -3.65 -23.40
N PRO A 55 -18.21 -3.24 -22.64
CA PRO A 55 -18.94 -4.14 -21.77
C PRO A 55 -19.66 -5.23 -22.57
N ALA A 56 -19.70 -6.44 -21.99
CA ALA A 56 -20.50 -7.56 -22.46
C ALA A 56 -21.52 -7.91 -21.35
N GLY A 57 -22.70 -7.27 -21.40
CA GLY A 57 -23.65 -7.32 -20.29
C GLY A 57 -23.19 -6.44 -19.14
N ASP A 58 -23.14 -6.99 -17.92
CA ASP A 58 -22.71 -6.29 -16.70
C ASP A 58 -21.19 -6.42 -16.42
N GLU A 59 -20.43 -7.00 -17.35
CA GLU A 59 -18.99 -7.22 -17.19
C GLU A 59 -18.17 -6.43 -18.20
N TYR A 60 -17.09 -5.84 -17.74
CA TYR A 60 -16.12 -5.12 -18.55
C TYR A 60 -14.79 -5.88 -18.57
N PRO A 61 -14.22 -6.15 -19.76
CA PRO A 61 -12.88 -6.68 -19.84
C PRO A 61 -11.87 -5.56 -19.55
N VAL A 62 -11.04 -5.76 -18.53
CA VAL A 62 -9.98 -4.83 -18.13
C VAL A 62 -8.63 -5.51 -18.34
N VAL A 63 -7.73 -4.83 -19.04
CA VAL A 63 -6.34 -5.24 -19.20
C VAL A 63 -5.46 -4.28 -18.40
N ILE A 64 -4.61 -4.82 -17.54
CA ILE A 64 -3.72 -4.07 -16.66
C ILE A 64 -2.28 -4.48 -17.00
N LYS A 65 -1.39 -3.50 -17.13
CA LYS A 65 0.04 -3.70 -17.38
C LYS A 65 0.82 -2.64 -16.61
N ASP A 66 2.02 -2.98 -16.16
CA ASP A 66 2.95 -2.04 -15.57
C ASP A 66 4.28 -2.12 -16.33
N PHE A 67 4.72 -0.99 -16.90
CA PHE A 67 5.98 -0.94 -17.65
C PHE A 67 7.22 -0.85 -16.76
N ASN A 68 7.04 -0.46 -15.50
CA ASN A 68 8.11 -0.28 -14.52
C ASN A 68 8.21 -1.47 -13.55
N TYR A 69 7.23 -2.38 -13.55
CA TYR A 69 7.20 -3.55 -12.67
C TYR A 69 7.09 -4.87 -13.45
N ASN A 70 8.15 -5.68 -13.39
CA ASN A 70 8.23 -6.99 -14.05
C ASN A 70 7.68 -8.15 -13.19
N GLY A 71 7.14 -7.87 -12.01
CA GLY A 71 6.66 -8.90 -11.09
C GLY A 71 5.21 -9.33 -11.36
N THR A 72 4.71 -10.24 -10.53
CA THR A 72 3.29 -10.60 -10.52
C THR A 72 2.49 -9.46 -9.89
N LEU A 73 1.47 -9.00 -10.60
CA LEU A 73 0.46 -8.10 -10.06
C LEU A 73 -0.59 -8.93 -9.32
N TYR A 74 -1.21 -8.32 -8.33
CA TYR A 74 -2.30 -8.90 -7.60
C TYR A 74 -3.48 -7.94 -7.59
N LEU A 75 -4.69 -8.48 -7.59
CA LEU A 75 -5.91 -7.70 -7.68
C LEU A 75 -6.80 -7.98 -6.49
N TYR A 76 -7.39 -6.91 -5.96
CA TYR A 76 -8.58 -6.98 -5.13
C TYR A 76 -9.76 -6.39 -5.89
N PHE A 77 -10.90 -7.07 -5.82
CA PHE A 77 -12.15 -6.62 -6.43
C PHE A 77 -13.08 -6.19 -5.31
N LEU A 78 -13.52 -4.93 -5.37
CA LEU A 78 -14.36 -4.35 -4.35
C LEU A 78 -15.57 -3.69 -5.00
N THR A 79 -16.75 -4.05 -4.53
CA THR A 79 -18.00 -3.44 -5.01
C THR A 79 -18.44 -2.39 -3.99
N PHE A 80 -18.35 -1.12 -4.35
CA PHE A 80 -18.87 0.01 -3.59
C PHE A 80 -19.42 1.07 -4.54
N SER A 81 -20.18 2.05 -4.01
CA SER A 81 -20.72 3.11 -4.85
C SER A 81 -19.59 3.91 -5.54
N PRO A 82 -19.68 4.24 -6.84
CA PRO A 82 -18.64 5.00 -7.55
C PRO A 82 -18.28 6.35 -6.89
N SER A 83 -19.24 6.96 -6.19
CA SER A 83 -19.02 8.19 -5.43
C SER A 83 -18.02 8.02 -4.27
N GLU A 84 -17.96 6.83 -3.68
CA GLU A 84 -17.05 6.50 -2.57
C GLU A 84 -15.68 6.05 -3.09
N ALA A 85 -15.65 5.44 -4.28
CA ALA A 85 -14.43 5.03 -4.98
C ALA A 85 -13.49 6.19 -5.30
N SER A 86 -14.01 7.32 -5.78
CA SER A 86 -13.21 8.49 -6.13
C SER A 86 -12.58 9.21 -4.93
N SER A 87 -13.07 8.95 -3.71
CA SER A 87 -12.51 9.48 -2.45
C SER A 87 -11.39 8.59 -1.87
N ALA A 88 -11.11 7.46 -2.51
CA ALA A 88 -10.34 6.33 -1.99
C ALA A 88 -8.81 6.48 -2.02
N GLN A 89 -8.26 7.69 -2.07
CA GLN A 89 -6.80 7.92 -1.99
C GLN A 89 -6.16 7.39 -0.68
N TYR A 90 -6.98 6.92 0.28
CA TYR A 90 -6.55 6.49 1.61
C TYR A 90 -6.95 5.05 1.98
N LEU A 91 -7.50 4.27 1.05
CA LEU A 91 -7.85 2.87 1.34
C LEU A 91 -6.58 2.02 1.37
N THR A 92 -6.13 1.68 2.59
CA THR A 92 -4.97 0.82 2.80
C THR A 92 -5.38 -0.62 2.48
N PRO A 93 -4.76 -1.28 1.49
CA PRO A 93 -5.08 -2.66 1.18
C PRO A 93 -4.75 -3.56 2.38
N PRO A 94 -5.54 -4.63 2.62
CA PRO A 94 -5.16 -5.63 3.60
C PRO A 94 -3.85 -6.30 3.18
N SER A 95 -3.05 -6.70 4.17
CA SER A 95 -1.72 -7.32 3.99
C SER A 95 -1.74 -8.75 3.42
N GLY A 96 -2.85 -9.16 2.79
CA GLY A 96 -3.03 -10.47 2.16
C GLY A 96 -4.49 -10.93 2.21
N ASN A 97 -4.68 -12.25 2.07
CA ASN A 97 -6.00 -12.87 2.20
C ASN A 97 -6.49 -12.78 3.65
N GLY A 98 -7.65 -12.15 3.86
CA GLY A 98 -8.25 -12.11 5.19
C GLY A 98 -9.55 -11.33 5.25
N ASN A 99 -10.19 -11.43 6.42
CA ASN A 99 -11.28 -10.53 6.76
C ASN A 99 -10.70 -9.13 7.00
N THR A 100 -11.17 -8.17 6.20
CA THR A 100 -10.77 -6.78 6.34
C THR A 100 -12.02 -5.91 6.49
N VAL A 101 -11.84 -4.80 7.18
CA VAL A 101 -12.83 -3.72 7.21
C VAL A 101 -12.20 -2.53 6.53
N ILE A 102 -12.90 -1.96 5.55
CA ILE A 102 -12.47 -0.82 4.76
C ILE A 102 -13.35 0.34 5.17
N TYR A 103 -12.73 1.43 5.57
CA TYR A 103 -13.42 2.63 6.02
C TYR A 103 -13.23 3.76 5.02
N SER A 104 -14.26 4.57 4.86
CA SER A 104 -14.19 5.86 4.19
C SER A 104 -13.39 6.87 5.00
N VAL A 105 -13.09 8.01 4.39
CA VAL A 105 -12.46 9.16 5.06
C VAL A 105 -13.30 9.71 6.22
N THR A 106 -14.62 9.49 6.22
CA THR A 106 -15.53 9.92 7.30
C THR A 106 -15.64 8.88 8.41
N GLY A 107 -14.92 7.75 8.31
CA GLY A 107 -14.97 6.65 9.28
C GLY A 107 -16.17 5.71 9.09
N GLN A 108 -16.99 5.91 8.06
CA GLN A 108 -18.05 4.98 7.70
C GLN A 108 -17.45 3.70 7.09
N GLU A 109 -17.93 2.54 7.52
CA GLU A 109 -17.58 1.25 6.94
C GLU A 109 -18.12 1.14 5.50
N LEU A 110 -17.20 0.94 4.55
CA LEU A 110 -17.49 0.75 3.12
C LEU A 110 -17.55 -0.72 2.74
N TYR A 111 -16.79 -1.56 3.44
CA TYR A 111 -16.75 -3.00 3.20
C TYR A 111 -16.31 -3.73 4.47
N GLN A 112 -16.95 -4.85 4.76
CA GLN A 112 -16.52 -5.81 5.76
C GLN A 112 -16.70 -7.22 5.21
N GLY A 113 -15.61 -7.96 5.16
CA GLY A 113 -15.65 -9.32 4.63
C GLY A 113 -14.30 -9.83 4.22
N GLN A 114 -14.30 -11.01 3.61
CA GLN A 114 -13.11 -11.65 3.10
C GLN A 114 -12.76 -11.07 1.73
N LEU A 115 -11.60 -10.41 1.66
CA LEU A 115 -11.09 -9.87 0.40
C LEU A 115 -10.05 -10.82 -0.19
N PRO A 116 -10.37 -11.58 -1.25
CA PRO A 116 -9.42 -12.49 -1.87
C PRO A 116 -8.40 -11.72 -2.71
N LEU A 117 -7.12 -11.95 -2.45
CA LEU A 117 -6.01 -11.46 -3.26
C LEU A 117 -5.81 -12.40 -4.44
N ILE A 118 -6.13 -11.93 -5.64
CA ILE A 118 -6.07 -12.73 -6.87
C ILE A 118 -4.77 -12.43 -7.60
N LYS A 119 -3.99 -13.46 -7.95
CA LYS A 119 -2.82 -13.29 -8.82
C LYS A 119 -3.27 -12.94 -10.23
N TYR A 120 -2.63 -11.94 -10.81
CA TYR A 120 -2.97 -11.47 -12.14
C TYR A 120 -1.76 -11.52 -13.07
N GLU A 121 -1.97 -12.16 -14.22
CA GLU A 121 -0.99 -12.22 -15.30
C GLU A 121 -1.10 -10.95 -16.13
N GLN A 122 -0.05 -10.13 -16.09
CA GLN A 122 -0.06 -8.82 -16.74
C GLN A 122 -0.41 -8.94 -18.23
N GLY A 123 -1.32 -8.09 -18.71
CA GLY A 123 -1.72 -8.06 -20.10
C GLY A 123 -2.78 -9.07 -20.51
N THR A 124 -3.26 -9.91 -19.60
CA THR A 124 -4.42 -10.79 -19.84
C THR A 124 -5.71 -10.06 -19.49
N PRO A 125 -6.81 -10.20 -20.24
CA PRO A 125 -8.06 -9.55 -19.86
C PRO A 125 -8.64 -10.22 -18.60
N VAL A 126 -9.03 -9.40 -17.61
CA VAL A 126 -9.84 -9.82 -16.47
C VAL A 126 -11.22 -9.23 -16.57
N LEU A 127 -12.26 -10.03 -16.29
CA LEU A 127 -13.64 -9.57 -16.32
C LEU A 127 -13.98 -8.91 -14.97
N VAL A 128 -14.50 -7.69 -15.04
CA VAL A 128 -14.83 -6.85 -13.88
C VAL A 128 -16.30 -6.50 -13.95
N GLN A 129 -17.04 -6.77 -12.88
CA GLN A 129 -18.46 -6.41 -12.81
C GLN A 129 -18.66 -4.89 -12.76
N ASN A 130 -19.79 -4.42 -13.27
CA ASN A 130 -20.21 -3.03 -13.19
C ASN A 130 -20.16 -2.50 -11.74
N LEU A 131 -19.74 -1.25 -11.56
CA LEU A 131 -19.57 -0.58 -10.26
C LEU A 131 -18.54 -1.26 -9.33
N THR A 132 -17.59 -1.99 -9.90
CA THR A 132 -16.48 -2.60 -9.16
C THR A 132 -15.21 -1.78 -9.31
N VAL A 133 -14.52 -1.60 -8.19
CA VAL A 133 -13.18 -1.03 -8.13
C VAL A 133 -12.17 -2.14 -7.97
N VAL A 134 -11.20 -2.13 -8.87
CA VAL A 134 -10.09 -3.06 -8.88
C VAL A 134 -8.88 -2.35 -8.31
N TRP A 135 -8.39 -2.78 -7.15
CA TRP A 135 -7.10 -2.32 -6.66
C TRP A 135 -5.99 -3.15 -7.25
N VAL A 136 -4.98 -2.47 -7.77
CA VAL A 136 -3.77 -3.09 -8.29
C VAL A 136 -2.71 -3.07 -7.22
N ILE A 137 -2.26 -4.25 -6.83
CA ILE A 137 -1.31 -4.50 -5.76
C ILE A 137 -0.03 -5.09 -6.35
N ALA A 138 1.12 -4.57 -5.94
CA ALA A 138 2.45 -5.08 -6.29
C ALA A 138 3.23 -5.46 -5.03
N ASN A 139 4.21 -6.35 -5.21
CA ASN A 139 5.18 -6.64 -4.16
C ASN A 139 6.32 -5.62 -4.25
N VAL A 140 6.42 -4.75 -3.24
CA VAL A 140 7.45 -3.71 -3.12
C VAL A 140 8.32 -4.07 -1.93
N SER A 141 9.60 -4.37 -2.18
CA SER A 141 10.56 -4.72 -1.13
C SER A 141 10.08 -5.81 -0.14
N GLY A 142 9.30 -6.79 -0.61
CA GLY A 142 8.78 -7.91 0.19
C GLY A 142 7.40 -7.68 0.83
N GLY A 143 6.84 -6.49 0.73
CA GLY A 143 5.49 -6.15 1.19
C GLY A 143 4.49 -5.97 0.05
N LEU A 144 3.21 -6.17 0.31
CA LEU A 144 2.14 -5.94 -0.67
C LEU A 144 1.62 -4.50 -0.55
N PHE A 145 1.72 -3.73 -1.62
CA PHE A 145 1.31 -2.32 -1.66
C PHE A 145 0.39 -2.05 -2.84
N ARG A 146 -0.61 -1.19 -2.62
CA ARG A 146 -1.45 -0.68 -3.69
C ARG A 146 -0.65 0.32 -4.51
N ILE A 147 -0.59 0.09 -5.82
CA ILE A 147 0.08 0.95 -6.81
C ILE A 147 -0.91 1.67 -7.73
N GLY A 148 -2.19 1.27 -7.72
CA GLY A 148 -3.22 1.97 -8.47
C GLY A 148 -4.62 1.40 -8.28
N GLU A 149 -5.58 1.96 -8.99
CA GLU A 149 -6.94 1.46 -9.05
C GLU A 149 -7.56 1.62 -10.44
N VAL A 150 -8.51 0.77 -10.76
CA VAL A 150 -9.38 0.89 -11.94
C VAL A 150 -10.82 0.90 -11.46
N VAL A 151 -11.57 1.93 -11.80
CA VAL A 151 -13.01 2.03 -11.54
C VAL A 151 -13.73 1.72 -12.84
N VAL A 152 -14.66 0.77 -12.78
CA VAL A 152 -15.48 0.37 -13.91
C VAL A 152 -16.94 0.68 -13.58
N GLY A 153 -17.59 1.52 -14.38
CA GLY A 153 -18.96 1.96 -14.15
C GLY A 153 -19.42 3.05 -15.11
#